data_AF-A0A8T6UAX4-F1
#
_entry.id   AF-A0A8T6UAX4-F1
#
_cell.length_a   1.000
_cell.length_b   1.000
_cell.length_c   1.000
_cell.angle_alpha   90.00
_cell.angle_beta   90.00
_cell.angle_gamma   90.00
#
_symmetry.space_group_name_H-M   'P 1'
#
loop_
_entity.id
_entity.type
_entity.pdbx_description
1 polymer ?
#
loop_
_entity_poly.entity_id
_entity_poly.type
_entity_poly.pdbx_seq_one_letter_code
_entity_poly.pdbx_strand_id
1 'polypeptide(L)'
;MPKEKIVVLMGSRRDHKFASRIGDFLREEGFPITCDYNVASAHRTPQKLLDDLQEYENSGDNIVLITVAGLSDALSGVVAGYTKYPV
;
A
#
# COMPACT_ATOMS: atom_id res chain seq x y z
N MET A 1 -13.34 3.43 16.45
CA MET A 1 -12.42 4.56 16.26
C MET A 1 -11.59 4.25 15.03
N PRO A 2 -11.34 5.22 14.13
CA PRO A 2 -10.46 5.02 12.97
C PRO A 2 -9.09 4.52 13.45
N LYS A 3 -8.52 3.52 12.79
CA LYS A 3 -7.14 3.11 13.04
C LYS A 3 -6.19 3.92 12.15
N GLU A 4 -5.03 4.26 12.70
CA GLU A 4 -3.91 4.80 11.92
C GLU A 4 -3.15 3.64 11.27
N LYS A 5 -3.01 3.67 9.94
CA LYS A 5 -2.43 2.58 9.17
C LYS A 5 -1.61 3.05 7.98
N ILE A 6 -0.50 2.35 7.75
CA ILE A 6 0.24 2.37 6.49
C ILE A 6 -0.07 1.07 5.75
N VAL A 7 -0.46 1.16 4.47
CA VAL A 7 -0.59 -0.01 3.60
C VAL A 7 0.46 0.07 2.51
N VAL A 8 1.35 -0.91 2.48
CA VAL A 8 2.37 -1.06 1.45
C VAL A 8 1.85 -1.96 0.34
N LEU A 9 1.52 -1.35 -0.81
CA LEU A 9 1.06 -2.02 -2.01
C LEU A 9 2.26 -2.37 -2.90
N MET A 10 2.42 -3.65 -3.21
CA MET A 10 3.55 -4.16 -3.97
C MET A 10 3.11 -4.78 -5.30
N GLY A 11 3.79 -4.43 -6.39
CA GLY A 11 3.49 -4.98 -7.73
C GLY A 11 3.76 -6.49 -7.86
N SER A 12 4.62 -7.04 -7.01
CA SER A 12 4.94 -8.46 -6.95
C SER A 12 5.35 -8.90 -5.54
N ARG A 13 5.26 -10.21 -5.27
CA ARG A 13 5.79 -10.80 -4.03
C ARG A 13 7.30 -10.59 -3.84
N ARG A 14 8.07 -10.43 -4.93
CA ARG A 14 9.52 -10.24 -4.85
C ARG A 14 9.89 -8.87 -4.27
N ASP A 15 9.02 -7.89 -4.44
CA ASP A 15 9.23 -6.53 -3.94
C ASP A 15 9.20 -6.48 -2.41
N HIS A 16 8.61 -7.48 -1.74
CA HIS A 16 8.57 -7.57 -0.28
C HIS A 16 9.96 -7.56 0.36
N LYS A 17 10.97 -8.15 -0.30
CA LYS A 17 12.36 -8.13 0.18
C LYS A 17 12.89 -6.70 0.35
N PHE A 18 12.42 -5.77 -0.46
CA PHE A 18 12.73 -4.34 -0.35
C PHE A 18 11.77 -3.63 0.60
N ALA A 19 10.47 -3.89 0.44
CA ALA A 19 9.39 -3.21 1.16
C ALA A 19 9.36 -3.48 2.68
N SER A 20 9.89 -4.62 3.14
CA SER A 20 9.92 -4.95 4.58
C SER A 20 10.66 -3.89 5.41
N ARG A 21 11.63 -3.19 4.80
CA ARG A 21 12.40 -2.11 5.41
C ARG A 21 11.54 -0.95 5.91
N ILE A 22 10.38 -0.72 5.30
CA ILE A 22 9.43 0.31 5.73
C ILE A 22 8.87 -0.04 7.12
N GLY A 23 8.39 -1.27 7.30
CA GLY A 23 7.86 -1.74 8.58
C GLY A 23 8.95 -1.89 9.64
N ASP A 24 10.16 -2.28 9.22
CA ASP A 24 11.32 -2.31 10.11
C ASP A 24 11.65 -0.92 10.66
N PHE A 25 11.73 0.10 9.80
CA PHE A 25 11.93 1.48 10.21
C PHE A 25 10.84 1.98 11.16
N LEU A 26 9.57 1.75 10.83
CA LEU A 26 8.45 2.19 11.68
C LEU A 26 8.53 1.59 13.09
N ARG A 27 8.94 0.32 13.19
CA ARG A 27 9.12 -0.38 14.45
C ARG A 27 10.34 0.12 15.22
N GLU A 28 11.47 0.29 14.55
CA GLU A 28 12.74 0.73 15.17
C GLU A 28 12.63 2.14 15.75
N GLU A 29 11.93 3.04 15.06
CA GLU A 29 11.70 4.41 15.51
C GLU A 29 10.50 4.55 16.48
N GLY A 30 9.81 3.45 16.79
CA GLY A 30 8.73 3.43 17.77
C GLY A 30 7.44 4.12 17.33
N PHE A 31 7.15 4.17 16.03
CA PHE A 31 5.88 4.69 15.53
C PHE A 31 4.72 3.73 15.90
N PRO A 32 3.67 4.20 16.59
CA PRO A 32 2.54 3.36 17.02
C PRO A 32 1.51 3.16 15.87
N ILE A 33 1.99 2.79 14.68
CA ILE A 33 1.18 2.67 13.46
C ILE A 33 1.29 1.25 12.90
N THR A 34 0.16 0.70 12.45
CA THR A 34 0.14 -0.62 11.78
C THR A 34 0.67 -0.51 10.35
N CYS A 35 1.53 -1.44 9.93
CA CYS A 35 2.08 -1.50 8.58
C CYS A 35 1.67 -2.83 7.91
N ASP A 36 0.71 -2.74 6.99
CA ASP A 36 0.17 -3.90 6.27
C ASP A 36 0.83 -4.01 4.90
N TYR A 37 1.03 -5.25 4.42
CA TYR A 37 1.62 -5.55 3.13
C TYR A 37 0.61 -6.26 2.23
N ASN A 38 0.37 -5.73 1.04
CA ASN A 38 -0.53 -6.35 0.06
C ASN A 38 0.13 -6.39 -1.32
N VAL A 39 -0.11 -7.48 -2.06
CA VAL A 39 0.42 -7.66 -3.42
C VAL A 39 -0.72 -7.51 -4.42
N ALA A 40 -0.64 -6.46 -5.22
CA ALA A 40 -1.55 -6.18 -6.31
C ALA A 40 -0.80 -5.47 -7.44
N SER A 41 -1.02 -5.90 -8.68
CA SER A 41 -0.27 -5.42 -9.84
C SER A 41 -1.21 -4.64 -10.77
N ALA A 42 -0.95 -3.35 -10.98
CA ALA A 42 -1.67 -2.54 -11.98
C ALA A 42 -1.66 -3.18 -13.38
N HIS A 43 -0.57 -3.86 -13.75
CA HIS A 43 -0.45 -4.52 -15.06
C HIS A 43 -1.10 -5.92 -15.15
N ARG A 44 -1.25 -6.66 -14.04
CA ARG A 44 -1.57 -8.10 -14.07
C ARG A 44 -2.85 -8.45 -13.35
N THR A 45 -3.17 -7.71 -12.28
CA THR A 45 -4.35 -7.90 -11.45
C THR A 45 -5.02 -6.54 -11.15
N PRO A 46 -5.34 -5.74 -12.18
CA PRO A 46 -5.89 -4.39 -11.97
C PRO A 46 -7.22 -4.44 -11.20
N GLN A 47 -8.11 -5.40 -11.48
CA GLN A 47 -9.38 -5.49 -10.77
C GLN A 47 -9.18 -5.71 -9.27
N LYS A 48 -8.33 -6.67 -8.88
CA LYS A 48 -7.98 -6.88 -7.47
C LYS A 48 -7.45 -5.60 -6.82
N LEU A 49 -6.58 -4.85 -7.51
CA LEU A 49 -6.05 -3.59 -6.99
C LEU A 49 -7.18 -2.60 -6.70
N LEU A 50 -8.12 -2.42 -7.63
CA LEU A 50 -9.26 -1.52 -7.46
C LEU A 50 -10.20 -1.99 -6.34
N ASP A 51 -10.44 -3.30 -6.22
CA ASP A 51 -11.25 -3.88 -5.16
C ASP A 51 -10.60 -3.64 -3.78
N ASP A 52 -9.28 -3.86 -3.66
CA ASP A 52 -8.53 -3.58 -2.42
C ASP A 52 -8.62 -2.10 -2.03
N LEU A 53 -8.48 -1.17 -3.01
CA LEU A 53 -8.60 0.27 -2.75
C LEU A 53 -10.00 0.66 -2.27
N GLN A 54 -11.04 0.05 -2.83
CA GLN A 54 -12.41 0.26 -2.41
C GLN A 54 -12.65 -0.25 -0.99
N GLU A 55 -12.09 -1.41 -0.62
CA GLU A 55 -12.13 -1.92 0.75
C GLU A 55 -11.46 -0.95 1.74
N TYR A 56 -10.32 -0.37 1.37
CA TYR A 56 -9.64 0.63 2.20
C TYR A 56 -10.49 1.89 2.39
N GLU A 57 -11.11 2.42 1.35
CA GLU A 57 -11.99 3.58 1.47
C GLU A 57 -13.23 3.32 2.34
N ASN A 58 -13.76 2.10 2.29
CA ASN A 58 -14.92 1.69 3.08
C ASN A 58 -14.58 1.37 4.54
N SER A 59 -13.30 1.14 4.88
CA SER A 59 -12.88 0.79 6.24
C SER A 59 -13.13 1.89 7.27
N GLY A 60 -13.11 3.16 6.84
CA GLY A 60 -13.14 4.32 7.73
C GLY A 60 -11.85 4.55 8.51
N ASP A 61 -10.76 3.84 8.17
CA ASP A 61 -9.43 4.04 8.76
C ASP A 61 -8.71 5.26 8.15
N ASN A 62 -7.74 5.80 8.89
CA ASN A 62 -6.82 6.83 8.43
C ASN A 62 -5.61 6.14 7.80
N ILE A 63 -5.56 6.16 6.46
CA ILE A 63 -4.61 5.35 5.69
C ILE A 63 -3.63 6.24 4.94
N VAL A 64 -2.35 5.90 5.02
CA VAL A 64 -1.32 6.31 4.05
C VAL A 64 -0.96 5.09 3.21
N LEU A 65 -1.03 5.24 1.89
CA LEU A 65 -0.62 4.19 0.96
C LEU A 65 0.85 4.42 0.60
N ILE A 66 1.63 3.34 0.55
CA ILE A 66 2.99 3.36 0.02
C ILE A 66 3.04 2.33 -1.10
N THR A 67 3.47 2.74 -2.28
CA THR A 67 3.55 1.85 -3.44
C THR A 67 4.99 1.44 -3.69
N VAL A 68 5.20 0.16 -3.99
CA VAL A 68 6.51 -0.42 -4.31
C VAL A 68 6.39 -1.23 -5.59
N ALA A 69 6.91 -0.67 -6.68
CA ALA A 69 6.99 -1.32 -7.97
C ALA A 69 8.34 -1.02 -8.64
N GLY A 70 8.97 -2.05 -9.19
CA GLY A 70 10.17 -1.90 -10.01
C GLY A 70 9.84 -1.73 -11.50
N LEU A 71 10.85 -1.35 -12.29
CA LEU A 71 10.78 -1.14 -13.74
C LEU A 71 9.81 -0.01 -14.12
N SER A 72 8.80 -0.29 -14.94
CA SER A 72 7.76 0.68 -15.29
C SER A 72 6.74 0.74 -14.16
N ASP A 73 6.85 1.75 -13.31
CA ASP A 73 5.94 1.94 -12.19
C ASP A 73 4.61 2.57 -12.64
N ALA A 74 3.65 1.72 -12.99
CA ALA A 74 2.25 2.11 -13.16
C ALA A 74 1.44 1.97 -11.86
N LEU A 75 1.98 1.30 -10.83
CA LEU A 75 1.24 1.03 -9.60
C LEU A 75 0.97 2.34 -8.87
N SER A 76 2.00 3.17 -8.69
CA SER A 76 1.89 4.46 -8.01
C SER A 76 0.86 5.37 -8.66
N GLY A 77 0.91 5.50 -9.99
CA GLY A 77 -0.01 6.35 -10.74
C GLY A 77 -1.46 5.87 -10.70
N VAL A 78 -1.69 4.55 -10.84
CA VAL A 78 -3.05 3.99 -10.74
C VAL A 78 -3.59 4.14 -9.32
N VAL A 79 -2.80 3.84 -8.30
CA VAL A 79 -3.26 4.00 -6.90
C VAL A 79 -3.61 5.46 -6.61
N ALA A 80 -2.73 6.41 -6.96
CA ALA A 80 -2.98 7.84 -6.78
C ALA A 80 -4.20 8.36 -7.54
N GLY A 81 -4.50 7.80 -8.71
CA GLY A 81 -5.67 8.19 -9.50
C GLY A 81 -7.02 7.66 -8.97
N TYR A 82 -7.00 6.61 -8.13
CA TYR A 82 -8.19 5.88 -7.69
C TYR A 82 -8.42 5.94 -6.18
N THR A 83 -7.71 6.81 -5.46
CA THR A 83 -7.90 6.96 -4.02
C THR A 83 -7.82 8.42 -3.58
N LYS A 84 -8.52 8.73 -2.48
CA LYS A 84 -8.40 10.01 -1.77
C LYS A 84 -7.24 10.06 -0.77
N TYR A 85 -6.63 8.92 -0.45
CA TYR A 85 -5.54 8.83 0.52
C TYR A 85 -4.21 9.35 -0.07
N PRO A 86 -3.28 9.83 0.77
CA PRO A 86 -1.90 10.05 0.33
C PRO A 86 -1.28 8.75 -0.20
N VAL A 87 -0.54 8.85 -1.30
CA VAL A 87 0.14 7.74 -2.01
C VAL A 87 1.60 8.07 -2.23
#